data_AF-A0A022PVF6-F1
#
_entry.id   AF-A0A022PVF6-F1
#
_cell.length_a   1.000
_cell.length_b   1.000
_cell.length_c   1.000
_cell.angle_alpha   90.00
_cell.angle_beta   90.00
_cell.angle_gamma   90.00
#
_symmetry.space_group_name_H-M   'P 1'
#
loop_
_entity.id
_entity.type
_entity.pdbx_description
1 polymer ?
#
loop_
_entity_poly.entity_id
_entity_poly.type
_entity_poly.pdbx_seq_one_letter_code
_entity_poly.pdbx_strand_id
1 'polypeptide(L)'
;SNFGRLSFQGFYTAVLEKDEEIISVASLRIHGTKLAEMPFIATSEAYRRKGMCRKLMIAIEEALCYLSVENLIIPSVAEKIQSWINGYGFSRLNLSMKKDIMAYNTLMFHDSVRLQKILPSSSNFNPHGSAAREMENHQNGLNYKSKLPMQLDLNIQPSM
;
A
#
# COMPACT_ATOMS: atom_id res chain seq x y z
N SER A 1 21.81 -7.94 -22.22
CA SER A 1 21.56 -6.68 -21.48
C SER A 1 20.81 -6.99 -20.21
N ASN A 2 21.49 -6.97 -19.05
CA ASN A 2 20.94 -7.43 -17.78
C ASN A 2 20.58 -6.21 -16.91
N PHE A 3 19.52 -5.49 -17.29
CA PHE A 3 19.01 -4.39 -16.48
C PHE A 3 18.23 -4.98 -15.31
N GLY A 4 18.93 -5.41 -14.24
CA GLY A 4 18.28 -5.76 -12.98
C GLY A 4 17.29 -4.68 -12.54
N ARG A 5 17.60 -3.41 -12.86
CA ARG A 5 16.79 -2.18 -12.70
C ARG A 5 15.37 -2.21 -13.30
N LEU A 6 15.04 -3.19 -14.16
CA LEU A 6 13.73 -3.32 -14.80
C LEU A 6 13.08 -4.69 -14.57
N SER A 7 13.46 -5.41 -13.49
CA SER A 7 12.74 -6.62 -13.12
C SER A 7 11.36 -6.27 -12.58
N PHE A 8 10.33 -6.55 -13.38
CA PHE A 8 8.92 -6.49 -13.01
C PHE A 8 8.40 -7.80 -12.39
N GLN A 9 9.30 -8.73 -12.06
CA GLN A 9 8.94 -9.95 -11.35
C GLN A 9 8.63 -9.67 -9.88
N GLY A 10 7.69 -10.45 -9.32
CA GLY A 10 7.35 -10.41 -7.89
C GLY A 10 6.45 -9.24 -7.50
N PHE A 11 5.86 -8.53 -8.48
CA PHE A 11 4.80 -7.57 -8.21
C PHE A 11 3.46 -8.27 -8.05
N TYR A 12 2.77 -7.94 -6.97
CA TYR A 12 1.38 -8.23 -6.72
C TYR A 12 0.52 -7.03 -7.13
N THR A 13 -0.74 -7.31 -7.45
CA THR A 13 -1.74 -6.28 -7.74
C THR A 13 -2.82 -6.34 -6.68
N ALA A 14 -3.02 -5.24 -5.96
CA ALA A 14 -4.15 -5.07 -5.06
C ALA A 14 -5.28 -4.35 -5.80
N VAL A 15 -6.47 -4.96 -5.80
CA VAL A 15 -7.66 -4.43 -6.51
C VAL A 15 -8.76 -4.17 -5.50
N LEU A 16 -9.30 -2.96 -5.53
CA LEU A 16 -10.57 -2.62 -4.90
C LEU A 16 -11.64 -2.59 -6.00
N GLU A 17 -12.63 -3.48 -5.89
CA GLU A 17 -13.71 -3.62 -6.85
C GLU A 17 -15.09 -3.60 -6.17
N LYS A 18 -16.13 -3.31 -6.95
CA LYS A 18 -17.53 -3.44 -6.54
C LYS A 18 -18.35 -3.83 -7.76
N ASP A 19 -19.21 -4.84 -7.62
CA ASP A 19 -20.13 -5.27 -8.69
C ASP A 19 -19.38 -5.49 -10.03
N GLU A 20 -18.23 -6.19 -9.98
CA GLU A 20 -17.31 -6.47 -11.11
C GLU A 20 -16.59 -5.23 -11.70
N GLU A 21 -16.83 -4.03 -11.16
CA GLU A 21 -16.14 -2.81 -11.58
C GLU A 21 -14.88 -2.56 -10.74
N ILE A 22 -13.74 -2.38 -11.40
CA ILE A 22 -12.48 -1.98 -10.78
C ILE A 22 -12.54 -0.50 -10.39
N ILE A 23 -12.47 -0.23 -9.09
CA ILE A 23 -12.53 1.12 -8.51
C ILE A 23 -11.13 1.70 -8.32
N SER A 24 -10.22 0.93 -7.72
CA SER A 24 -8.83 1.36 -7.46
C SER A 24 -7.88 0.18 -7.56
N VAL A 25 -6.66 0.45 -8.00
CA VAL A 25 -5.62 -0.56 -8.19
C VAL A 25 -4.30 -0.04 -7.65
N ALA A 26 -3.52 -0.92 -7.06
CA ALA A 26 -2.12 -0.66 -6.70
C ALA A 26 -1.23 -1.83 -7.13
N SER A 27 0.00 -1.51 -7.53
CA SER A 27 1.03 -2.52 -7.75
C SER A 27 2.04 -2.43 -6.61
N LEU A 28 2.41 -3.56 -6.02
CA LEU A 28 3.37 -3.61 -4.92
C LEU A 28 4.25 -4.85 -4.98
N ARG A 29 5.46 -4.76 -4.44
CA ARG A 29 6.41 -5.88 -4.33
C ARG A 29 6.95 -5.95 -2.91
N ILE A 30 7.00 -7.16 -2.37
CA ILE A 30 7.39 -7.42 -0.98
C ILE A 30 8.79 -8.04 -0.97
N HIS A 31 9.71 -7.42 -0.22
CA HIS A 31 11.10 -7.84 -0.07
C HIS A 31 11.34 -8.36 1.34
N GLY A 32 10.71 -9.50 1.65
CA GLY A 32 10.68 -10.07 3.00
C GLY A 32 9.95 -9.17 3.99
N THR A 33 10.32 -9.24 5.27
CA THR A 33 9.73 -8.42 6.34
C THR A 33 10.31 -7.01 6.41
N LYS A 34 11.40 -6.73 5.70
CA LYS A 34 12.08 -5.43 5.85
C LYS A 34 11.34 -4.30 5.16
N LEU A 35 10.93 -4.52 3.91
CA LEU A 35 10.26 -3.50 3.12
C LEU A 35 9.37 -4.08 2.04
N ALA A 36 8.30 -3.36 1.74
CA ALA A 36 7.56 -3.46 0.49
C ALA A 36 7.67 -2.13 -0.27
N GLU A 37 7.63 -2.21 -1.59
CA GLU A 37 7.51 -1.04 -2.46
C GLU A 37 6.15 -1.02 -3.15
N MET A 38 5.60 0.17 -3.36
CA MET A 38 4.38 0.37 -4.12
C MET A 38 4.58 1.51 -5.12
N PRO A 39 5.06 1.21 -6.34
CA PRO A 39 5.32 2.25 -7.33
C PRO A 39 4.06 2.91 -7.90
N PHE A 40 2.93 2.20 -7.95
CA PHE A 40 1.70 2.71 -8.54
C PHE A 40 0.50 2.48 -7.63
N ILE A 41 -0.37 3.49 -7.57
CA ILE A 41 -1.72 3.41 -7.03
C ILE A 41 -2.61 4.42 -7.77
N ALA A 42 -3.79 3.98 -8.19
CA ALA A 42 -4.71 4.78 -8.96
C ALA A 42 -6.17 4.47 -8.57
N THR A 43 -7.02 5.49 -8.73
CA THR A 43 -8.48 5.37 -8.60
C THR A 43 -9.10 5.82 -9.92
N SER A 44 -10.05 5.00 -10.42
CA SER A 44 -10.85 5.31 -11.60
C SER A 44 -11.52 6.69 -11.46
N GLU A 45 -11.61 7.44 -12.55
CA GLU A 45 -12.05 8.82 -12.54
C GLU A 45 -13.43 9.01 -11.89
N ALA A 46 -14.38 8.12 -12.20
CA ALA A 46 -15.73 8.12 -11.63
C ALA A 46 -15.74 7.99 -10.09
N TYR A 47 -14.64 7.51 -9.50
CA TYR A 47 -14.49 7.24 -8.07
C TYR A 47 -13.47 8.13 -7.36
N ARG A 48 -12.82 9.06 -8.08
CA ARG A 48 -11.87 10.00 -7.48
C ARG A 48 -12.57 10.91 -6.48
N ARG A 49 -11.82 11.33 -5.45
CA ARG A 49 -12.30 12.15 -4.32
C ARG A 49 -13.42 11.53 -3.48
N LYS A 50 -13.74 10.24 -3.66
CA LYS A 50 -14.69 9.48 -2.82
C LYS A 50 -14.01 8.60 -1.75
N GLY A 51 -12.76 8.90 -1.42
CA GLY A 51 -11.97 8.17 -0.41
C GLY A 51 -11.47 6.79 -0.83
N MET A 52 -11.63 6.37 -2.09
CA MET A 52 -11.30 5.00 -2.53
C MET A 52 -9.81 4.68 -2.49
N CYS A 53 -8.93 5.62 -2.87
CA CYS A 53 -7.48 5.47 -2.71
C CYS A 53 -7.09 5.24 -1.24
N ARG A 54 -7.73 5.98 -0.30
CA ARG A 54 -7.52 5.78 1.14
C ARG A 54 -7.96 4.39 1.59
N LYS A 55 -9.13 3.91 1.16
CA LYS A 55 -9.60 2.56 1.48
C LYS A 55 -8.64 1.47 1.01
N LEU A 56 -8.18 1.57 -0.24
CA LEU A 56 -7.21 0.62 -0.78
C LEU A 56 -5.87 0.69 -0.03
N MET A 57 -5.37 1.90 0.27
CA MET A 57 -4.14 2.07 1.04
C MET A 57 -4.23 1.46 2.44
N ILE A 58 -5.35 1.67 3.15
CA ILE A 58 -5.58 1.06 4.47
C ILE A 58 -5.47 -0.46 4.34
N ALA A 59 -6.22 -1.08 3.42
CA ALA A 59 -6.19 -2.53 3.22
C ALA A 59 -4.78 -3.06 2.90
N ILE A 60 -4.00 -2.33 2.08
CA ILE A 60 -2.59 -2.65 1.79
C ILE A 60 -1.76 -2.60 3.08
N GLU A 61 -1.90 -1.55 3.88
CA GLU A 61 -1.18 -1.41 5.15
C GLU A 61 -1.51 -2.56 6.10
N GLU A 62 -2.79 -2.94 6.24
CA GLU A 62 -3.19 -4.06 7.11
C GLU A 62 -2.56 -5.38 6.64
N ALA A 63 -2.60 -5.65 5.33
CA ALA A 63 -1.99 -6.84 4.75
C ALA A 63 -0.48 -6.87 4.98
N LEU A 64 0.22 -5.75 4.76
CA LEU A 64 1.66 -5.64 5.01
C LEU A 64 2.01 -5.79 6.49
N CYS A 65 1.20 -5.23 7.40
CA CYS A 65 1.37 -5.41 8.85
C CYS A 65 1.18 -6.89 9.26
N TYR A 66 0.18 -7.57 8.71
CA TYR A 66 -0.05 -9.00 8.93
C TYR A 66 1.17 -9.83 8.49
N LEU A 67 1.79 -9.45 7.37
CA LEU A 67 3.02 -10.05 6.84
C LEU A 67 4.29 -9.60 7.58
N SER A 68 4.15 -8.81 8.65
CA SER A 68 5.25 -8.26 9.45
C SER A 68 6.23 -7.42 8.62
N VAL A 69 5.76 -6.76 7.58
CA VAL A 69 6.56 -5.81 6.79
C VAL A 69 6.73 -4.51 7.59
N GLU A 70 7.97 -4.07 7.76
CA GLU A 70 8.30 -2.88 8.57
C GLU A 70 8.09 -1.57 7.81
N ASN A 71 8.34 -1.54 6.50
CA ASN A 71 8.42 -0.29 5.74
C ASN A 71 7.68 -0.39 4.41
N LEU A 72 6.85 0.61 4.12
CA LEU A 72 6.28 0.82 2.79
C LEU A 72 6.99 1.99 2.11
N ILE A 73 7.57 1.74 0.94
CA ILE A 73 8.31 2.72 0.14
C ILE A 73 7.54 3.06 -1.13
N ILE A 74 7.41 4.34 -1.43
CA ILE A 74 6.79 4.83 -2.67
C ILE A 74 7.67 5.87 -3.36
N PRO A 75 7.69 5.91 -4.71
CA PRO A 75 8.12 7.08 -5.44
C PRO A 75 6.99 8.13 -5.46
N SER A 76 7.34 9.41 -5.33
CA SER A 76 6.41 10.54 -5.47
C SER A 76 7.00 11.64 -6.31
N VAL A 77 6.23 12.18 -7.26
CA VAL A 77 6.53 13.47 -7.90
C VAL A 77 6.37 14.62 -6.91
N ALA A 78 7.02 15.74 -7.18
CA ALA A 78 7.11 16.89 -6.27
C ALA A 78 5.74 17.39 -5.79
N GLU A 79 4.76 17.44 -6.69
CA GLU A 79 3.42 17.98 -6.44
C GLU A 79 2.59 17.11 -5.48
N LYS A 80 2.94 15.83 -5.33
CA LYS A 80 2.20 14.87 -4.51
C LYS A 80 2.82 14.59 -3.15
N ILE A 81 4.03 15.09 -2.89
CA ILE A 81 4.76 14.81 -1.65
C ILE A 81 3.94 15.19 -0.41
N GLN A 82 3.39 16.40 -0.38
CA GLN A 82 2.66 16.87 0.79
C GLN A 82 1.34 16.10 0.98
N SER A 83 0.70 15.65 -0.10
CA SER A 83 -0.48 14.80 -0.03
C SER A 83 -0.16 13.44 0.59
N TRP A 84 0.97 12.83 0.24
CA TRP A 84 1.44 11.58 0.85
C TRP A 84 1.75 11.73 2.32
N ILE A 85 2.46 12.81 2.69
CA ILE A 85 2.84 13.06 4.08
C ILE A 85 1.60 13.34 4.94
N ASN A 86 0.78 14.32 4.57
CA ASN A 86 -0.35 14.74 5.40
C ASN A 86 -1.55 13.79 5.31
N GLY A 87 -1.81 13.25 4.12
CA GLY A 87 -3.01 12.44 3.88
C GLY A 87 -2.83 10.99 4.32
N TYR A 88 -1.63 10.45 4.17
CA TYR A 88 -1.36 9.03 4.32
C TYR A 88 -0.26 8.72 5.34
N GLY A 89 0.33 9.72 5.99
CA GLY A 89 1.33 9.50 7.05
C GLY A 89 2.67 8.99 6.55
N PHE A 90 3.02 9.27 5.29
CA PHE A 90 4.37 9.04 4.80
C PHE A 90 5.33 10.10 5.34
N SER A 91 6.62 9.85 5.21
CA SER A 91 7.70 10.75 5.58
C SER A 91 8.81 10.67 4.53
N ARG A 92 9.76 11.60 4.58
CA ARG A 92 10.97 11.51 3.76
C ARG A 92 11.78 10.29 4.18
N LEU A 93 12.43 9.67 3.19
CA LEU A 93 13.22 8.46 3.41
C LEU A 93 14.31 8.65 4.48
N ASN A 94 14.37 7.73 5.45
CA ASN A 94 15.46 7.70 6.42
C ASN A 94 16.80 7.30 5.74
N LEU A 95 17.90 7.95 6.11
CA LEU A 95 19.23 7.65 5.58
C LEU A 95 19.63 6.18 5.78
N SER A 96 19.21 5.56 6.89
CA SER A 96 19.48 4.15 7.16
C SER A 96 18.87 3.20 6.11
N MET A 97 17.75 3.57 5.50
CA MET A 97 17.05 2.77 4.48
C MET A 97 17.63 2.88 3.08
N LYS A 98 18.56 3.80 2.84
CA LYS A 98 19.14 3.99 1.50
C LYS A 98 19.85 2.74 1.00
N LYS A 99 20.61 2.05 1.86
CA LYS A 99 21.36 0.84 1.46
C LYS A 99 20.42 -0.29 1.06
N ASP A 100 19.40 -0.57 1.86
CA ASP A 100 18.42 -1.62 1.59
C ASP A 100 17.66 -1.34 0.29
N ILE A 101 17.17 -0.12 0.10
CA ILE A 101 16.46 0.30 -1.12
C ILE A 101 17.29 0.12 -2.39
N MET A 102 18.60 0.40 -2.32
CA MET A 102 19.52 0.18 -3.44
C MET A 102 19.77 -1.31 -3.68
N ALA A 103 19.90 -2.11 -2.61
CA ALA A 103 20.12 -3.55 -2.71
C ALA A 103 18.91 -4.28 -3.33
N TYR A 104 17.69 -3.92 -2.91
CA TYR A 104 16.45 -4.49 -3.45
C TYR A 104 16.04 -3.92 -4.82
N ASN A 105 16.78 -2.91 -5.30
CA ASN A 105 16.56 -2.31 -6.62
C ASN A 105 15.08 -1.94 -6.85
N THR A 106 14.57 -1.17 -5.89
CA THR A 106 13.19 -0.66 -5.91
C THR A 106 12.98 0.32 -7.06
N LEU A 107 11.80 0.27 -7.68
CA LEU A 107 11.44 1.02 -8.88
C LEU A 107 11.42 2.54 -8.60
N MET A 108 11.90 3.32 -9.57
CA MET A 108 11.92 4.79 -9.53
C MET A 108 11.54 5.38 -10.88
N PHE A 109 11.00 6.60 -10.83
CA PHE A 109 10.70 7.42 -11.99
C PHE A 109 11.62 8.64 -12.03
N HIS A 110 11.78 9.21 -13.22
CA HIS A 110 12.43 10.51 -13.39
C HIS A 110 11.76 11.56 -12.50
N ASP A 111 12.56 12.44 -11.90
CA ASP A 111 12.11 13.52 -10.99
C ASP A 111 11.24 13.09 -9.79
N SER A 112 11.24 11.80 -9.46
CA SER A 112 10.54 11.29 -8.28
C SER A 112 11.46 11.25 -7.06
N VAL A 113 10.86 11.43 -5.89
CA VAL A 113 11.51 11.31 -4.59
C VAL A 113 10.91 10.16 -3.83
N ARG A 114 11.74 9.39 -3.11
CA ARG A 114 11.26 8.30 -2.26
C ARG A 114 10.65 8.84 -0.98
N LEU A 115 9.48 8.32 -0.66
CA LEU A 115 8.84 8.48 0.63
C LEU A 115 8.74 7.12 1.33
N GLN A 116 8.75 7.16 2.64
CA GLN A 116 8.71 5.99 3.52
C GLN A 116 7.58 6.15 4.51
N LYS A 117 6.83 5.07 4.72
CA LYS A 117 5.92 4.92 5.84
C LYS A 117 6.39 3.73 6.67
N ILE A 118 6.60 3.97 7.96
CA ILE A 118 6.90 2.92 8.94
C ILE A 118 5.57 2.29 9.34
N LEU A 119 5.46 0.98 9.18
CA LEU A 119 4.26 0.23 9.51
C LEU A 119 4.31 -0.22 10.98
N PRO A 120 3.17 -0.21 11.69
CA PRO A 120 3.11 -0.69 13.07
C PRO A 120 3.38 -2.19 13.13
N SER A 121 4.04 -2.64 14.20
CA SER A 121 4.19 -4.07 14.48
C SER A 121 2.81 -4.73 14.62
N SER A 122 2.68 -5.97 14.16
CA SER A 122 1.44 -6.75 14.22
C SER A 122 0.85 -6.89 15.64
N SER A 123 1.69 -6.83 16.68
CA SER A 123 1.25 -6.81 18.09
C SER A 123 0.52 -5.52 18.53
N ASN A 124 0.69 -4.41 17.79
CA ASN A 124 0.08 -3.12 18.06
C ASN A 124 -0.98 -2.72 17.01
N PHE A 125 -1.28 -3.61 16.06
CA PHE A 125 -2.22 -3.33 15.00
C PHE A 125 -3.66 -3.47 15.51
N ASN A 126 -4.32 -2.34 15.78
CA ASN A 126 -5.75 -2.30 16.09
C ASN A 126 -6.52 -1.80 14.85
N PRO A 127 -7.09 -2.71 14.02
CA PRO A 127 -7.82 -2.35 12.79
C PRO A 127 -9.03 -1.43 13.05
N HIS A 128 -9.53 -1.39 14.28
CA HIS A 128 -10.67 -0.55 14.65
C HIS A 128 -10.29 0.88 15.07
N GLY A 129 -9.04 1.14 15.48
CA GLY A 129 -8.63 2.43 16.06
C GLY A 129 -8.52 3.57 15.03
N SER A 130 -8.20 3.24 13.78
CA SER A 130 -8.05 4.16 12.66
C SER A 130 -9.37 4.44 11.92
N ALA A 131 -10.33 3.51 11.96
CA ALA A 131 -11.66 3.68 11.37
C ALA A 131 -12.67 4.38 12.31
N ALA A 132 -12.55 4.18 13.62
CA ALA A 132 -13.51 4.69 14.60
C ALA A 132 -13.50 6.23 14.73
N ARG A 133 -12.40 6.90 14.40
CA ARG A 133 -12.28 8.37 14.55
C ARG A 133 -13.02 9.18 13.46
N GLU A 134 -13.51 8.53 12.40
CA GLU A 134 -14.21 9.22 11.30
C GLU A 134 -15.65 8.73 11.07
N MET A 135 -16.18 7.83 11.92
CA MET A 135 -17.51 7.21 11.75
C MET A 135 -18.53 7.54 12.84
N GLU A 136 -18.39 8.66 13.54
CA GLU A 136 -19.39 9.09 14.54
C GLU A 136 -20.41 10.12 14.01
N ASN A 137 -20.66 10.16 12.71
CA ASN A 137 -21.79 10.91 12.15
C ASN A 137 -22.49 10.10 11.06
N HIS A 138 -23.71 9.68 11.38
CA HIS A 138 -24.71 8.94 10.58
C HIS A 138 -24.81 7.43 10.86
N GLN A 139 -25.66 7.13 11.85
CA GLN A 139 -26.32 5.83 12.01
C GLN A 139 -26.96 5.37 10.70
N ASN A 140 -26.64 4.16 10.26
CA ASN A 140 -27.66 3.12 10.04
C ASN A 140 -26.99 1.73 9.90
N GLY A 141 -27.57 0.78 10.63
CA GLY A 141 -26.98 -0.53 10.88
C GLY A 141 -26.97 -1.46 9.67
N LEU A 142 -25.84 -2.17 9.51
CA LEU A 142 -25.77 -3.49 8.92
C LEU A 142 -24.75 -4.30 9.74
N ASN A 143 -25.22 -5.40 10.31
CA ASN A 143 -24.46 -6.31 11.15
C ASN A 143 -23.55 -7.17 10.24
N TYR A 144 -22.32 -6.72 10.00
CA TYR A 144 -21.33 -7.52 9.30
C TYR A 144 -20.76 -8.57 10.26
N LYS A 145 -21.38 -9.76 10.27
CA LYS A 145 -20.72 -10.97 10.79
C LYS A 145 -19.40 -11.14 10.03
N SER A 146 -18.29 -10.98 10.73
CA SER A 146 -16.94 -11.07 10.19
C SER A 146 -16.66 -12.49 9.69
N LYS A 147 -16.63 -12.64 8.36
CA LYS A 147 -15.93 -13.75 7.71
C LYS A 147 -14.43 -13.50 7.94
N LEU A 148 -13.68 -14.48 8.45
CA LEU A 148 -12.23 -14.37 8.60
C LEU A 148 -11.63 -13.83 7.29
N PRO A 149 -10.62 -12.94 7.34
CA PRO A 149 -9.98 -12.44 6.14
C PRO A 149 -9.42 -13.64 5.36
N MET A 150 -9.70 -13.64 4.05
CA MET A 150 -9.17 -14.60 3.11
C MET A 150 -7.65 -14.65 3.29
N GLN A 151 -7.12 -15.83 3.60
CA GLN A 151 -5.69 -16.02 3.82
C GLN A 151 -4.97 -15.64 2.51
N LEU A 152 -4.22 -14.54 2.52
CA LEU A 152 -3.50 -14.05 1.35
C LEU A 152 -2.27 -14.96 1.15
N ASP A 153 -2.41 -16.01 0.34
CA ASP A 153 -1.27 -16.87 0.01
C ASP A 153 -0.40 -16.19 -1.06
N LEU A 154 0.70 -15.60 -0.60
CA LEU A 154 1.70 -14.96 -1.47
C LEU A 154 2.47 -15.95 -2.34
N ASN A 155 2.36 -17.27 -2.10
CA ASN A 155 3.10 -18.27 -2.86
C ASN A 155 2.36 -18.75 -4.11
N ILE A 156 1.17 -18.20 -4.41
CA ILE A 156 0.45 -18.50 -5.64
C ILE A 156 1.21 -17.86 -6.80
N GLN A 157 1.92 -18.69 -7.57
CA GLN A 157 2.48 -18.24 -8.84
C GLN A 157 1.34 -17.98 -9.82
N PRO A 158 1.36 -16.85 -10.57
CA PRO A 158 0.35 -16.62 -11.59
C PRO A 158 0.45 -17.71 -12.65
N SER A 159 -0.65 -18.41 -12.90
CA SER A 159 -0.79 -19.30 -14.05
C SER A 159 -0.68 -18.45 -15.32
N MET A 160 0.31 -18.74 -16.16
CA MET A 160 0.40 -18.20 -17.53
C MET A 160 -0.72 -18.73 -18.42
#